data_AF-A0A377XJ38-F1
#
_entry.id   AF-A0A377XJ38-F1
#
_cell.length_a   1.000
_cell.length_b   1.000
_cell.length_c   1.000
_cell.angle_alpha   90.00
_cell.angle_beta   90.00
_cell.angle_gamma   90.00
#
_symmetry.space_group_name_H-M   'P 1'
#
loop_
_entity.id
_entity.type
_entity.pdbx_description
1 polymer ?
#
loop_
_entity_poly.entity_id
_entity_poly.type
_entity_poly.pdbx_seq_one_letter_code
_entity_poly.pdbx_strand_id
1 'polypeptide(L)'
;MLCGGITVFKPLLTHHVTATSRVGVIGIGGLGHIAIKLLRAMGAEVTAFSSNPAKEQEVLAMGADRVVNSRDPEALKALAGQFDLIINTVAVDLDWQPYFEALAYGGKLPYRRRGDESRSRAGLYPDRRRPQHLRLGDR
;
A
#
# COMPACT_ATOMS: atom_id res chain seq x y z
N MET A 1 4.31 19.88 -2.35
CA MET A 1 3.72 19.00 -1.32
C MET A 1 2.34 18.44 -1.69
N LEU A 2 1.59 18.95 -2.70
CA LEU A 2 0.24 18.45 -3.01
C LEU A 2 0.19 17.02 -3.61
N CYS A 3 1.25 16.56 -4.30
CA CYS A 3 1.25 15.25 -4.97
C CYS A 3 1.50 14.06 -4.01
N GLY A 4 2.32 14.24 -2.98
CA GLY A 4 2.70 13.16 -2.08
C GLY A 4 1.60 12.78 -1.10
N GLY A 5 0.92 13.77 -0.53
CA GLY A 5 -0.14 13.55 0.45
C GLY A 5 -1.35 12.79 -0.12
N ILE A 6 -1.79 13.14 -1.33
CA ILE A 6 -2.94 12.46 -1.94
C ILE A 6 -2.65 10.99 -2.30
N THR A 7 -1.38 10.67 -2.60
CA THR A 7 -0.96 9.32 -2.95
C THR A 7 -1.06 8.38 -1.76
N VAL A 8 -0.74 8.85 -0.55
CA VAL A 8 -0.90 8.07 0.69
C VAL A 8 -2.31 8.14 1.25
N PHE A 9 -3.06 9.20 0.97
CA PHE A 9 -4.44 9.36 1.45
C PHE A 9 -5.46 8.52 0.68
N LYS A 10 -5.30 8.39 -0.65
CA LYS A 10 -6.20 7.58 -1.49
C LYS A 10 -6.38 6.12 -1.02
N PRO A 11 -5.33 5.34 -0.69
CA PRO A 11 -5.51 3.98 -0.21
C PRO A 11 -6.24 3.93 1.14
N LEU A 12 -6.05 4.92 2.02
CA LEU A 12 -6.77 4.98 3.30
C LEU A 12 -8.29 5.10 3.09
N LEU A 13 -8.70 5.94 2.14
CA LEU A 13 -10.11 6.08 1.75
C LEU A 13 -10.64 4.83 1.05
N THR A 14 -9.87 4.28 0.10
CA THR A 14 -10.30 3.13 -0.72
C THR A 14 -10.47 1.86 0.11
N HIS A 15 -9.70 1.73 1.18
CA HIS A 15 -9.73 0.56 2.07
C HIS A 15 -10.51 0.81 3.37
N HIS A 16 -11.23 1.94 3.47
CA HIS A 16 -12.07 2.28 4.62
C HIS A 16 -11.35 2.13 5.96
N VAL A 17 -10.11 2.67 6.05
CA VAL A 17 -9.31 2.61 7.28
C VAL A 17 -10.06 3.31 8.41
N THR A 18 -10.22 2.61 9.52
CA THR A 18 -10.83 3.09 10.77
C THR A 18 -9.80 3.08 11.90
N ALA A 19 -10.17 3.62 13.07
CA ALA A 19 -9.32 3.56 14.26
C ALA A 19 -9.03 2.13 14.75
N THR A 20 -9.82 1.14 14.35
CA THR A 20 -9.57 -0.27 14.69
C THR A 20 -8.66 -0.98 13.67
N SER A 21 -8.26 -0.29 12.60
CA SER A 21 -7.44 -0.88 11.55
C SER A 21 -5.97 -0.90 11.95
N ARG A 22 -5.29 -2.01 11.64
CA ARG A 22 -3.85 -2.17 11.84
C ARG A 22 -3.14 -1.95 10.52
N VAL A 23 -2.32 -0.90 10.46
CA VAL A 23 -1.71 -0.44 9.21
C VAL A 23 -0.19 -0.46 9.28
N GLY A 24 0.42 -1.15 8.33
CA GLY A 24 1.87 -1.17 8.12
C GLY A 24 2.32 -0.10 7.12
N VAL A 25 3.40 0.63 7.41
CA VAL A 25 4.00 1.60 6.47
C VAL A 25 5.44 1.21 6.16
N ILE A 26 5.72 0.87 4.91
CA ILE A 26 7.07 0.52 4.45
C ILE A 26 7.76 1.75 3.88
N GLY A 27 8.92 2.08 4.45
CA GLY A 27 9.75 3.19 4.00
C GLY A 27 9.45 4.50 4.73
N ILE A 28 10.44 4.98 5.47
CA ILE A 28 10.32 6.20 6.27
C ILE A 28 11.08 7.34 5.57
N GLY A 29 10.47 7.81 4.49
CA GLY A 29 10.90 8.98 3.71
C GLY A 29 9.81 10.06 3.69
N GLY A 30 9.84 10.95 2.70
CA GLY A 30 8.87 12.05 2.60
C GLY A 30 7.39 11.61 2.56
N LEU A 31 7.08 10.50 1.89
CA LEU A 31 5.71 9.94 1.84
C LEU A 31 5.34 9.18 3.11
N GLY A 32 6.24 8.31 3.60
CA GLY A 32 6.02 7.55 4.82
C GLY A 32 5.77 8.43 6.04
N HIS A 33 6.49 9.55 6.16
CA HIS A 33 6.27 10.52 7.24
C HIS A 33 4.84 11.10 7.23
N ILE A 34 4.31 11.38 6.04
CA ILE A 34 2.94 11.91 5.89
C ILE A 34 1.93 10.79 6.21
N ALA A 35 2.17 9.56 5.75
CA ALA A 35 1.30 8.42 6.01
C ALA A 35 1.16 8.14 7.52
N ILE A 36 2.27 8.11 8.27
CA ILE A 36 2.26 7.88 9.72
C ILE A 36 1.44 8.94 10.45
N LYS A 37 1.65 10.22 10.13
CA LYS A 37 0.93 11.33 10.76
C LYS A 37 -0.58 11.26 10.47
N LEU A 38 -0.97 10.90 9.25
CA LEU A 38 -2.37 10.73 8.88
C LEU A 38 -3.00 9.56 9.63
N LEU A 39 -2.34 8.41 9.66
CA LEU A 39 -2.83 7.22 10.35
C LEU A 39 -2.99 7.43 11.86
N ARG A 40 -2.00 8.08 12.50
CA ARG A 40 -2.10 8.53 13.90
C ARG A 40 -3.31 9.42 14.10
N ALA A 41 -3.52 10.42 13.23
CA ALA A 41 -4.65 11.34 13.34
C ALA A 41 -6.01 10.63 13.14
N MET A 42 -6.04 9.53 12.38
CA MET A 42 -7.21 8.66 12.22
C MET A 42 -7.41 7.69 13.40
N GLY A 43 -6.43 7.58 14.31
CA GLY A 43 -6.46 6.69 15.46
C GLY A 43 -6.21 5.22 15.13
N ALA A 44 -5.67 4.90 13.95
CA ALA A 44 -5.31 3.54 13.55
C ALA A 44 -4.01 3.09 14.25
N GLU A 45 -3.82 1.79 14.42
CA GLU A 45 -2.56 1.24 14.93
C GLU A 45 -1.52 1.21 13.81
N VAL A 46 -0.39 1.89 14.01
CA VAL A 46 0.62 2.14 12.99
C VAL A 46 1.91 1.39 13.30
N THR A 47 2.28 0.46 12.43
CA THR A 47 3.61 -0.16 12.44
C THR A 47 4.45 0.36 11.29
N ALA A 48 5.61 0.93 11.62
CA ALA A 48 6.54 1.48 10.65
C ALA A 48 7.67 0.47 10.36
N PHE A 49 7.87 0.13 9.08
CA PHE A 49 9.00 -0.67 8.63
C PHE A 49 10.13 0.24 8.14
N SER A 50 11.23 0.26 8.90
CA SER A 50 12.44 1.03 8.58
C SER A 50 13.61 0.09 8.35
N SER A 51 14.51 0.43 7.43
CA SER A 51 15.78 -0.28 7.24
C SER A 51 16.93 0.36 8.03
N ASN A 52 16.67 1.50 8.69
CA ASN A 52 17.64 2.25 9.46
C ASN A 52 17.17 2.40 10.92
N PRO A 53 17.86 1.77 11.88
CA PRO A 53 17.51 1.88 13.30
C PRO A 53 17.71 3.30 13.86
N ALA A 54 18.60 4.11 13.26
CA ALA A 54 18.81 5.48 13.72
C ALA A 54 17.57 6.38 13.58
N LYS A 55 16.61 5.99 12.72
CA LYS A 55 15.35 6.74 12.50
C LYS A 55 14.22 6.31 13.44
N GLU A 56 14.43 5.30 14.28
CA GLU A 56 13.38 4.72 15.11
C GLU A 56 12.74 5.74 16.05
N GLN A 57 13.54 6.50 16.79
CA GLN A 57 13.04 7.52 17.72
C GLN A 57 12.24 8.62 17.00
N GLU A 58 12.69 9.02 15.81
CA GLU A 58 12.01 10.03 14.98
C GLU A 58 10.63 9.51 14.56
N VAL A 59 10.55 8.25 14.17
CA VAL A 59 9.33 7.57 13.71
C VAL A 59 8.31 7.38 14.82
N LEU A 60 8.76 6.99 16.01
CA LEU A 60 7.93 6.90 17.20
C LEU A 60 7.39 8.29 17.59
N ALA A 61 8.26 9.31 17.59
CA ALA A 61 7.83 10.70 17.85
C ALA A 61 6.80 11.21 16.82
N MET A 62 6.89 10.75 15.57
CA MET A 62 5.92 11.07 14.52
C MET A 62 4.57 10.38 14.67
N GLY A 63 4.52 9.23 15.35
CA GLY A 63 3.25 8.54 15.65
C GLY A 63 3.12 7.11 15.22
N ALA A 64 4.22 6.44 14.93
CA ALA A 64 4.18 4.99 14.87
C ALA A 64 4.04 4.44 16.30
N ASP A 65 3.17 3.45 16.48
CA ASP A 65 3.07 2.69 17.73
C ASP A 65 4.25 1.71 17.85
N ARG A 66 4.70 1.18 16.70
CA ARG A 66 5.78 0.19 16.61
C ARG A 66 6.70 0.50 15.45
N VAL A 67 8.00 0.25 15.63
CA VAL A 67 9.00 0.29 14.57
C VAL A 67 9.60 -1.09 14.42
N VAL A 68 9.67 -1.57 13.18
CA VAL A 68 10.17 -2.91 12.85
C VAL A 68 11.27 -2.76 11.82
N ASN A 69 12.36 -3.51 12.01
CA ASN A 69 13.42 -3.56 11.03
C ASN A 69 12.97 -4.36 9.80
N SER A 70 12.80 -3.68 8.67
CA SER A 70 12.45 -4.28 7.38
C SER A 70 13.48 -5.31 6.87
N ARG A 71 14.70 -5.34 7.44
CA ARG A 71 15.77 -6.28 7.08
C ARG A 71 15.86 -7.48 8.01
N ASP A 72 15.06 -7.53 9.06
CA ASP A 72 15.04 -8.64 10.01
C ASP A 72 13.88 -9.60 9.67
N PRO A 73 14.17 -10.78 9.09
CA PRO A 73 13.13 -11.72 8.68
C PRO A 73 12.33 -12.27 9.87
N GLU A 74 12.95 -12.43 11.04
CA GLU A 74 12.28 -12.98 12.21
C GLU A 74 11.29 -11.96 12.79
N ALA A 75 11.65 -10.68 12.80
CA ALA A 75 10.74 -9.60 13.18
C ALA A 75 9.54 -9.49 12.21
N LEU A 76 9.73 -9.74 10.92
CA LEU A 76 8.64 -9.76 9.94
C LEU A 76 7.72 -10.97 10.11
N LYS A 77 8.27 -12.17 10.34
CA LYS A 77 7.49 -13.38 10.60
C LYS A 77 6.63 -13.28 11.85
N ALA A 78 7.14 -12.61 12.90
CA ALA A 78 6.39 -12.38 14.13
C ALA A 78 5.12 -11.53 13.91
N LEU A 79 4.98 -10.89 12.76
CA LEU A 79 3.84 -10.04 12.39
C LEU A 79 2.85 -10.72 11.44
N ALA A 80 2.99 -12.03 11.22
CA ALA A 80 2.10 -12.80 10.37
C ALA A 80 0.62 -12.60 10.75
N GLY A 81 -0.23 -12.26 9.76
CA GLY A 81 -1.67 -12.08 9.95
C GLY A 81 -2.11 -10.86 10.76
N GLN A 82 -1.23 -9.87 10.98
CA GLN A 82 -1.52 -8.74 11.87
C GLN A 82 -2.01 -7.47 11.18
N PHE A 83 -1.80 -7.31 9.87
CA PHE A 83 -2.13 -6.03 9.18
C PHE A 83 -3.33 -6.14 8.26
N ASP A 84 -4.24 -5.17 8.36
CA ASP A 84 -5.39 -5.06 7.47
C ASP A 84 -5.00 -4.30 6.18
N LEU A 85 -4.02 -3.39 6.29
CA LEU A 85 -3.45 -2.65 5.17
C LEU A 85 -1.95 -2.49 5.35
N ILE A 86 -1.19 -2.70 4.28
CA ILE A 86 0.24 -2.32 4.23
C ILE A 86 0.44 -1.34 3.08
N ILE A 87 1.07 -0.20 3.39
CA ILE A 87 1.36 0.88 2.44
C ILE A 87 2.85 0.86 2.12
N ASN A 88 3.19 0.50 0.89
CA ASN A 88 4.55 0.63 0.40
C ASN A 88 4.83 2.05 -0.12
N THR A 89 5.84 2.71 0.43
CA THR A 89 6.31 4.02 -0.04
C THR A 89 7.73 4.00 -0.60
N VAL A 90 8.38 2.84 -0.67
CA VAL A 90 9.71 2.69 -1.28
C VAL A 90 9.63 2.36 -2.76
N ALA A 91 10.61 2.85 -3.52
CA ALA A 91 10.77 2.59 -4.95
C ALA A 91 11.79 1.48 -5.25
N VAL A 92 12.25 0.75 -4.23
CA VAL A 92 13.18 -0.38 -4.36
C VAL A 92 12.43 -1.70 -4.34
N ASP A 93 12.96 -2.71 -5.02
CA ASP A 93 12.43 -4.05 -4.92
C ASP A 93 12.79 -4.64 -3.55
N LEU A 94 11.78 -5.10 -2.83
CA LEU A 94 11.89 -5.78 -1.55
C LEU A 94 11.54 -7.26 -1.73
N ASP A 95 11.88 -8.07 -0.73
CA ASP A 95 11.27 -9.38 -0.62
C ASP A 95 9.82 -9.20 -0.12
N TRP A 96 8.85 -9.48 -0.99
CA TRP A 96 7.43 -9.23 -0.71
C TRP A 96 6.78 -10.35 0.10
N GLN A 97 7.39 -11.54 0.13
CA GLN A 97 6.78 -12.71 0.70
C GLN A 97 6.47 -12.55 2.21
N PRO A 98 7.39 -12.03 3.05
CA PRO A 98 7.10 -11.77 4.46
C PRO A 98 5.99 -10.72 4.66
N TYR A 99 5.88 -9.73 3.77
CA TYR A 99 4.83 -8.70 3.86
C TYR A 99 3.45 -9.24 3.47
N PHE A 100 3.38 -10.19 2.54
CA PHE A 100 2.12 -10.89 2.23
C PHE A 100 1.67 -11.78 3.39
N GLU A 101 2.62 -12.47 4.04
CA GLU A 101 2.33 -13.28 5.23
C GLU A 101 1.91 -12.41 6.43
N ALA A 102 2.39 -11.16 6.51
CA ALA A 102 2.00 -10.19 7.52
C ALA A 102 0.56 -9.67 7.38
N LEU A 103 -0.11 -9.88 6.24
CA LEU A 103 -1.50 -9.46 6.04
C LEU A 103 -2.47 -10.39 6.74
N ALA A 104 -3.42 -9.80 7.47
CA ALA A 104 -4.59 -10.49 7.98
C ALA A 104 -5.49 -11.01 6.84
N TYR A 105 -6.42 -11.91 7.15
CA TYR A 105 -7.37 -12.42 6.17
C TYR A 105 -8.14 -11.26 5.50
N GLY A 106 -8.05 -11.17 4.16
CA GLY A 106 -8.67 -10.09 3.39
C GLY A 106 -7.87 -8.79 3.33
N GLY A 107 -6.72 -8.72 4.01
CA GLY A 107 -5.82 -7.58 4.03
C GLY A 107 -5.32 -7.18 2.63
N LYS A 108 -4.97 -5.90 2.48
CA LYS A 108 -4.59 -5.32 1.18
C LYS A 108 -3.17 -4.80 1.21
N LEU A 109 -2.38 -5.14 0.19
CA LEU A 109 -1.07 -4.57 -0.09
C LEU A 109 -1.01 -4.20 -1.57
N PRO A 110 -1.29 -2.96 -1.95
CA PRO A 110 -1.07 -2.49 -3.31
C PRO A 110 0.44 -2.43 -3.59
N TYR A 111 0.98 -3.51 -4.16
CA TYR A 111 2.36 -3.58 -4.67
C TYR A 111 2.36 -3.56 -6.19
N ARG A 112 3.28 -2.78 -6.79
CA ARG A 112 3.50 -2.75 -8.24
C ARG A 112 4.79 -3.49 -8.56
N ARG A 113 4.68 -4.68 -9.17
CA ARG A 113 5.83 -5.40 -9.71
C ARG A 113 6.44 -4.63 -10.87
N ARG A 114 7.76 -4.39 -10.81
CA ARG A 114 8.50 -3.84 -11.95
C ARG A 114 8.42 -4.85 -13.10
N GLY A 115 7.71 -4.50 -14.17
CA GLY A 115 7.49 -5.36 -15.36
C GLY A 115 6.03 -5.68 -15.69
N ASP A 116 5.07 -5.38 -14.82
CA ASP A 116 3.62 -5.64 -15.06
C ASP A 116 2.91 -4.48 -15.79
N GLU A 117 3.59 -3.87 -16.76
CA GLU A 117 3.01 -2.78 -17.56
C GLU A 117 2.24 -3.29 -18.79
N SER A 118 2.50 -4.53 -19.21
CA SER A 118 1.91 -5.15 -20.39
C SER A 118 0.52 -5.77 -20.16
N ARG A 119 0.10 -6.01 -18.91
CA ARG A 119 -1.19 -6.68 -18.61
C ARG A 119 -2.33 -5.74 -18.20
N SER A 120 -1.99 -4.52 -17.76
CA SER A 120 -2.97 -3.58 -17.19
C SER A 120 -3.81 -2.79 -18.21
N ARG A 121 -3.48 -2.85 -19.52
CA ARG A 121 -4.24 -2.16 -20.58
C ARG A 121 -5.32 -3.03 -21.25
N ALA A 122 -5.36 -4.33 -21.00
CA ALA A 122 -6.23 -5.24 -21.76
C ALA A 122 -7.64 -5.47 -21.15
N GLY A 123 -7.97 -4.90 -19.98
CA GLY A 123 -9.15 -5.35 -19.23
C GLY A 123 -10.18 -4.30 -18.81
N LEU A 124 -9.96 -2.99 -19.01
CA LEU A 124 -10.79 -1.96 -18.33
C LEU A 124 -11.64 -1.06 -19.22
N TYR A 125 -11.80 -1.36 -20.51
CA TYR A 125 -12.80 -0.67 -21.34
C TYR A 125 -13.39 -1.62 -22.39
N PRO A 126 -14.70 -1.97 -22.34
CA PRO A 126 -15.35 -2.50 -23.52
C PRO A 126 -15.39 -1.39 -24.56
N ASP A 127 -14.74 -1.63 -25.69
CA ASP A 127 -14.71 -0.74 -26.85
C ASP A 127 -16.15 -0.44 -27.33
N ARG A 128 -16.64 0.77 -27.03
CA ARG A 128 -17.95 1.28 -27.45
C ARG A 128 -17.93 1.89 -28.85
N ARG A 129 -17.05 1.45 -29.75
CA ARG A 129 -17.09 1.84 -31.17
C ARG A 129 -17.41 0.67 -32.09
N ARG A 130 -18.62 0.10 -31.96
CA ARG A 130 -19.30 -0.49 -33.11
C ARG A 130 -20.22 0.56 -33.73
N PRO A 131 -19.90 1.15 -34.89
CA PRO A 131 -20.92 1.81 -35.69
C PRO A 131 -21.86 0.73 -36.23
N GLN A 132 -23.13 0.84 -35.88
CA GLN A 132 -24.22 0.08 -36.50
C GLN A 132 -24.34 0.54 -37.96
N HIS A 133 -23.87 -0.27 -38.91
CA HIS A 133 -24.34 -0.18 -40.29
C HIS A 133 -25.14 -1.44 -40.63
N LEU A 134 -26.44 -1.27 -40.47
CA LEU A 134 -27.50 -2.01 -41.14
C LEU A 134 -27.46 -1.68 -42.64
N ARG A 135 -27.51 -2.69 -43.52
CA ARG A 135 -28.28 -2.81 -44.79
C ARG A 135 -27.75 -4.05 -45.55
N LEU A 136 -28.54 -5.12 -45.68
CA LEU A 136 -29.62 -5.39 -46.66
C LEU A 136 -29.08 -6.07 -47.94
N GLY A 137 -29.56 -7.28 -48.23
CA GLY A 137 -29.81 -7.76 -49.61
C GLY A 137 -28.91 -8.87 -50.18
N ASP A 138 -29.56 -9.70 -50.98
CA ASP A 138 -29.06 -10.67 -51.98
C ASP A 138 -28.67 -12.05 -51.42
N ARG A 139 -29.51 -13.11 -51.48
CA ARG A 139 -30.16 -13.77 -52.63
C ARG A 139 -29.22 -14.02 -53.80
#